data_AF-A0A3S8TL65-F1
#
_entry.id   AF-A0A3S8TL65-F1
#
_cell.length_a   1.000
_cell.length_b   1.000
_cell.length_c   1.000
_cell.angle_alpha   90.00
_cell.angle_beta   90.00
_cell.angle_gamma   90.00
#
_symmetry.space_group_name_H-M   'P 1'
#
loop_
_entity.id
_entity.type
_entity.pdbx_description
1 polymer ?
#
loop_
_entity_poly.entity_id
_entity_poly.type
_entity_poly.pdbx_seq_one_letter_code
_entity_poly.pdbx_strand_id
1 'polypeptide(L)'
;WYDTSRDLDWDLSYVDPETAFPASWSGAGEIPEDAWDLWDEPFRVSYRDYVRIQREKESGVKAVSSALVRAGTYEKLDPAHVAASHLHMGTTCMVEQMAITLQSRFCRFAPTPRWRNLGVFGMLDETRHAQLDLRFSHDLLRADPRFDWSQKAFHTNEWGVLAVKNFFDE
;
A
#
# COMPACT_ATOMS: atom_id res chain seq x y z
N TRP A 1 -8.24 -2.37 -26.44
CA TRP A 1 -8.02 -3.46 -25.47
C TRP A 1 -7.89 -2.93 -24.05
N TYR A 2 -7.13 -1.86 -23.83
CA TYR A 2 -7.02 -1.27 -22.49
C TYR A 2 -8.38 -0.75 -21.97
N ASP A 3 -9.13 0.00 -22.79
CA ASP A 3 -10.50 0.42 -22.44
C ASP A 3 -11.42 -0.76 -22.13
N THR A 4 -11.38 -1.81 -22.96
CA THR A 4 -12.12 -3.07 -22.72
C THR A 4 -11.75 -3.73 -21.38
N SER A 5 -10.53 -3.56 -20.89
CA SER A 5 -10.11 -4.14 -19.60
C SER A 5 -10.58 -3.36 -18.37
N ARG A 6 -11.15 -2.16 -18.57
CA ARG A 6 -11.59 -1.25 -17.52
C ARG A 6 -13.04 -0.75 -17.71
N ASP A 7 -13.73 -1.29 -18.69
CA ASP A 7 -15.17 -1.14 -18.91
C ASP A 7 -15.84 -2.42 -18.41
N LEU A 8 -16.11 -2.46 -17.11
CA LEU A 8 -16.48 -3.68 -16.38
C LEU A 8 -17.78 -3.52 -15.57
N ASP A 9 -18.52 -2.42 -15.75
CA ASP A 9 -19.81 -2.23 -15.09
C ASP A 9 -20.92 -2.95 -15.84
N TRP A 10 -21.99 -3.29 -15.11
CA TRP A 10 -23.20 -3.90 -15.65
C TRP A 10 -24.41 -3.57 -14.77
N ASP A 11 -25.59 -3.61 -15.36
CA ASP A 11 -26.84 -3.41 -14.64
C ASP A 11 -27.12 -4.58 -13.69
N LEU A 12 -27.21 -4.29 -12.38
CA LEU A 12 -27.52 -5.31 -11.38
C LEU A 12 -29.01 -5.69 -11.46
N SER A 13 -29.29 -6.99 -11.61
CA SER A 13 -30.67 -7.50 -11.74
C SER A 13 -31.21 -8.21 -10.49
N TYR A 14 -30.33 -8.64 -9.58
CA TYR A 14 -30.71 -9.47 -8.42
C TYR A 14 -30.50 -8.78 -7.06
N VAL A 15 -29.82 -7.65 -7.05
CA VAL A 15 -29.50 -6.86 -5.85
C VAL A 15 -29.64 -5.39 -6.21
N ASP A 16 -30.16 -4.60 -5.28
CA ASP A 16 -30.22 -3.16 -5.41
C ASP A 16 -28.80 -2.56 -5.52
N PRO A 17 -28.51 -1.70 -6.51
CA PRO A 17 -27.24 -0.99 -6.62
C PRO A 17 -26.78 -0.32 -5.33
N GLU A 18 -27.68 0.28 -4.54
CA GLU A 18 -27.32 0.94 -3.28
C GLU A 18 -26.92 -0.07 -2.19
N THR A 19 -27.45 -1.30 -2.26
CA THR A 19 -27.02 -2.40 -1.38
C THR A 19 -25.66 -2.95 -1.81
N ALA A 20 -25.41 -3.03 -3.11
CA ALA A 20 -24.14 -3.52 -3.64
C ALA A 20 -23.00 -2.48 -3.51
N PHE A 21 -23.31 -1.18 -3.61
CA PHE A 21 -22.36 -0.07 -3.56
C PHE A 21 -22.85 1.04 -2.63
N PRO A 22 -22.88 0.78 -1.30
CA PRO A 22 -23.40 1.74 -0.33
C PRO A 22 -22.61 3.06 -0.34
N ALA A 23 -23.32 4.18 -0.26
CA ALA A 23 -22.76 5.54 -0.32
C ALA A 23 -21.67 5.80 0.74
N SER A 24 -21.82 5.21 1.94
CA SER A 24 -20.83 5.30 3.01
C SER A 24 -19.49 4.68 2.65
N TRP A 25 -19.44 3.79 1.66
CA TRP A 25 -18.22 3.13 1.20
C TRP A 25 -17.71 3.67 -0.14
N SER A 26 -18.61 4.02 -1.06
CA SER A 26 -18.26 4.47 -2.41
C SER A 26 -17.74 5.90 -2.48
N GLY A 27 -18.21 6.78 -1.59
CA GLY A 27 -17.79 8.18 -1.58
C GLY A 27 -18.20 8.98 -2.83
N ALA A 28 -19.14 8.48 -3.63
CA ALA A 28 -19.59 9.13 -4.86
C ALA A 28 -20.30 10.47 -4.60
N GLY A 29 -20.88 10.65 -3.40
CA GLY A 29 -21.57 11.88 -3.01
C GLY A 29 -22.76 12.19 -3.92
N GLU A 30 -22.83 13.43 -4.38
CA GLU A 30 -23.88 13.93 -5.28
C GLU A 30 -23.48 13.90 -6.76
N ILE A 31 -22.36 13.24 -7.10
CA ILE A 31 -21.86 13.19 -8.48
C ILE A 31 -22.75 12.23 -9.30
N PRO A 32 -23.34 12.69 -10.43
CA PRO A 32 -24.10 11.84 -11.33
C PRO A 32 -23.30 10.63 -11.81
N GLU A 33 -23.96 9.48 -11.97
CA GLU A 33 -23.31 8.23 -12.37
C GLU A 33 -22.56 8.36 -13.71
N ASP A 34 -23.19 9.00 -14.70
CA ASP A 34 -22.63 9.25 -16.03
C ASP A 34 -21.42 10.20 -16.03
N ALA A 35 -21.26 11.02 -14.99
CA ALA A 35 -20.07 11.87 -14.85
C ALA A 35 -18.81 11.03 -14.57
N TRP A 36 -18.95 9.85 -13.97
CA TRP A 36 -17.81 8.94 -13.70
C TRP A 36 -17.28 8.27 -14.97
N ASP A 37 -18.06 8.22 -16.05
CA ASP A 37 -17.59 7.72 -17.35
C ASP A 37 -16.51 8.61 -17.96
N LEU A 38 -16.46 9.89 -17.56
CA LEU A 38 -15.46 10.86 -17.99
C LEU A 38 -14.16 10.77 -17.18
N TRP A 39 -14.15 10.03 -16.08
CA TRP A 39 -12.95 9.83 -15.28
C TRP A 39 -11.95 8.94 -16.03
N ASP A 40 -10.70 9.39 -16.16
CA ASP A 40 -9.67 8.68 -16.90
C ASP A 40 -8.33 8.82 -16.19
N GLU A 41 -7.70 7.69 -15.85
CA GLU A 41 -6.42 7.73 -15.17
C GLU A 41 -5.28 8.21 -16.10
N PRO A 42 -4.44 9.16 -15.65
CA PRO A 42 -3.35 9.68 -16.47
C PRO A 42 -2.20 8.68 -16.63
N PHE A 43 -2.03 7.76 -15.66
CA PHE A 43 -0.99 6.74 -15.65
C PHE A 43 -1.60 5.36 -15.76
N ARG A 44 -1.44 4.77 -16.94
CA ARG A 44 -2.02 3.47 -17.29
C ARG A 44 -1.01 2.35 -17.06
N VAL A 45 -1.49 1.23 -16.55
CA VAL A 45 -0.67 0.03 -16.37
C VAL A 45 -1.51 -1.23 -16.59
N SER A 46 -0.95 -2.18 -17.32
CA SER A 46 -1.56 -3.50 -17.49
C SER A 46 -1.01 -4.47 -16.46
N TYR A 47 -1.76 -5.53 -16.13
CA TYR A 47 -1.28 -6.55 -15.19
C TYR A 47 0.06 -7.14 -15.62
N ARG A 48 0.22 -7.45 -16.92
CA ARG A 48 1.46 -8.00 -17.47
C ARG A 48 2.65 -7.05 -17.28
N ASP A 49 2.44 -5.75 -17.52
CA ASP A 49 3.49 -4.76 -17.32
C ASP A 49 3.83 -4.58 -15.85
N TYR A 50 2.80 -4.52 -14.99
CA TYR A 50 2.95 -4.42 -13.55
C TYR A 50 3.82 -5.55 -13.00
N VAL A 51 3.44 -6.82 -13.21
CA VAL A 51 4.21 -7.95 -12.64
C VAL A 51 5.65 -8.03 -13.18
N ARG A 52 5.86 -7.66 -14.45
CA ARG A 52 7.20 -7.60 -15.04
C ARG A 52 8.04 -6.53 -14.37
N ILE A 53 7.52 -5.30 -14.25
CA ILE A 53 8.24 -4.17 -13.66
C ILE A 53 8.52 -4.42 -12.18
N GLN A 54 7.52 -4.88 -11.42
CA GLN A 54 7.66 -5.12 -9.99
C GLN A 54 8.65 -6.27 -9.70
N ARG A 55 8.73 -7.28 -10.56
CA ARG A 55 9.76 -8.33 -10.48
C ARG A 55 11.18 -7.77 -10.62
N GLU A 56 11.40 -6.86 -11.56
CA GLU A 56 12.73 -6.25 -11.74
C GLU A 56 13.09 -5.37 -10.54
N LYS A 57 12.12 -4.60 -9.99
CA LYS A 57 12.32 -3.85 -8.75
C LYS A 57 12.74 -4.76 -7.59
N GLU A 58 12.07 -5.90 -7.43
CA GLU A 58 12.39 -6.86 -6.36
C GLU A 58 13.78 -7.51 -6.53
N SER A 59 14.16 -7.81 -7.77
CA SER A 59 15.50 -8.34 -8.08
C SER A 59 16.59 -7.32 -7.71
N GLY A 60 16.36 -6.03 -8.01
CA GLY A 60 17.25 -4.95 -7.63
C GLY A 60 17.40 -4.80 -6.12
N VAL A 61 16.29 -4.80 -5.39
CA VAL A 61 16.27 -4.76 -3.92
C VAL A 61 17.13 -5.88 -3.31
N LYS A 62 16.93 -7.12 -3.75
CA LYS A 62 17.69 -8.28 -3.24
C LYS A 62 19.18 -8.15 -3.52
N ALA A 63 19.55 -7.70 -4.73
CA ALA A 63 20.94 -7.53 -5.13
C ALA A 63 21.66 -6.48 -4.27
N VAL A 64 21.04 -5.30 -4.10
CA VAL A 64 21.59 -4.21 -3.29
C VAL A 64 21.68 -4.59 -1.82
N SER A 65 20.60 -5.12 -1.25
CA SER A 65 20.56 -5.55 0.16
C SER A 65 21.66 -6.56 0.48
N SER A 66 21.83 -7.59 -0.36
CA SER A 66 22.88 -8.61 -0.17
C SER A 66 24.29 -8.03 -0.22
N ALA A 67 24.53 -7.03 -1.07
CA ALA A 67 25.81 -6.36 -1.17
C ALA A 67 26.10 -5.51 0.08
N LEU A 68 25.11 -4.75 0.56
CA LEU A 68 25.25 -3.88 1.74
C LEU A 68 25.42 -4.67 3.04
N VAL A 69 24.75 -5.81 3.18
CA VAL A 69 24.93 -6.73 4.32
C VAL A 69 26.36 -7.26 4.36
N ARG A 70 26.90 -7.73 3.23
CA ARG A 70 28.31 -8.19 3.16
C ARG A 70 29.31 -7.08 3.44
N ALA A 71 28.97 -5.83 3.11
CA ALA A 71 29.81 -4.69 3.38
C ALA A 71 29.83 -4.25 4.86
N GLY A 72 28.99 -4.84 5.73
CA GLY A 72 28.83 -4.43 7.12
C GLY A 72 28.43 -2.97 7.21
N THR A 73 27.43 -2.58 6.40
CA THR A 73 27.03 -1.16 6.28
C THR A 73 26.39 -0.67 7.56
N TYR A 74 25.59 -1.51 8.21
CA TYR A 74 24.84 -1.14 9.42
C TYR A 74 25.76 -0.68 10.55
N GLU A 75 26.85 -1.40 10.80
CA GLU A 75 27.83 -1.13 11.86
C GLU A 75 28.59 0.19 11.65
N LYS A 76 28.51 0.75 10.45
CA LYS A 76 29.19 1.99 10.04
C LYS A 76 28.24 3.19 9.96
N LEU A 77 26.94 2.98 10.16
CA LEU A 77 25.96 4.05 10.08
C LEU A 77 26.12 5.04 11.24
N ASP A 78 25.87 6.31 10.94
CA ASP A 78 25.75 7.33 11.98
C ASP A 78 24.59 6.97 12.93
N PRO A 79 24.76 7.09 14.26
CA PRO A 79 23.71 6.77 15.21
C PRO A 79 22.39 7.51 14.98
N ALA A 80 22.42 8.75 14.47
CA ALA A 80 21.22 9.49 14.12
C ALA A 80 20.50 8.88 12.91
N HIS A 81 21.25 8.33 11.95
CA HIS A 81 20.66 7.59 10.82
C HIS A 81 20.00 6.30 11.31
N VAL A 82 20.65 5.56 12.21
CA VAL A 82 20.05 4.37 12.83
C VAL A 82 18.78 4.72 13.59
N ALA A 83 18.77 5.82 14.36
CA ALA A 83 17.58 6.29 15.06
C ALA A 83 16.45 6.68 14.09
N ALA A 84 16.76 7.35 12.99
CA ALA A 84 15.79 7.66 11.93
C ALA A 84 15.23 6.40 11.27
N SER A 85 16.05 5.38 11.03
CA SER A 85 15.59 4.09 10.51
C SER A 85 14.63 3.38 11.47
N HIS A 86 14.91 3.41 12.78
CA HIS A 86 13.99 2.87 13.79
C HIS A 86 12.66 3.60 13.80
N LEU A 87 12.69 4.93 13.79
CA LEU A 87 11.47 5.73 13.74
C LEU A 87 10.66 5.43 12.49
N HIS A 88 11.31 5.44 11.32
CA HIS A 88 10.67 5.13 10.05
C HIS A 88 10.02 3.74 10.09
N MET A 89 10.81 2.69 10.31
CA MET A 89 10.28 1.32 10.31
C MET A 89 9.18 1.10 11.35
N GLY A 90 9.32 1.68 12.55
CA GLY A 90 8.31 1.58 13.59
C GLY A 90 7.02 2.38 13.33
N THR A 91 7.05 3.38 12.45
CA THR A 91 5.89 4.25 12.18
C THR A 91 5.28 4.07 10.80
N THR A 92 5.98 3.50 9.82
CA THR A 92 5.48 3.33 8.44
C THR A 92 5.07 1.91 8.13
N CYS A 93 5.78 0.90 8.62
CA CYS A 93 5.57 -0.49 8.20
C CYS A 93 4.11 -0.96 8.33
N MET A 94 3.43 -0.57 9.42
CA MET A 94 2.05 -0.95 9.65
C MET A 94 1.04 0.01 9.03
N VAL A 95 1.45 1.25 8.72
CA VAL A 95 0.67 2.16 7.86
C VAL A 95 0.55 1.57 6.47
N GLU A 96 1.65 1.08 5.89
CA GLU A 96 1.64 0.43 4.58
C GLU A 96 0.68 -0.78 4.57
N GLN A 97 0.69 -1.58 5.65
CA GLN A 97 -0.27 -2.67 5.79
C GLN A 97 -1.72 -2.17 5.89
N MET A 98 -1.99 -1.10 6.64
CA MET A 98 -3.33 -0.49 6.72
C MET A 98 -3.76 0.09 5.37
N ALA A 99 -2.81 0.62 4.59
CA ALA A 99 -3.06 1.14 3.26
C ALA A 99 -3.51 0.04 2.28
N ILE A 100 -3.16 -1.23 2.51
CA ILE A 100 -3.76 -2.37 1.77
C ILE A 100 -5.28 -2.36 1.93
N THR A 101 -5.79 -2.16 3.15
CA THR A 101 -7.23 -2.09 3.42
C THR A 101 -7.85 -0.84 2.77
N LEU A 102 -7.18 0.31 2.86
CA LEU A 102 -7.61 1.53 2.18
C LEU A 102 -7.77 1.30 0.66
N GLN A 103 -6.74 0.76 0.00
CA GLN A 103 -6.77 0.48 -1.43
C GLN A 103 -7.83 -0.59 -1.77
N SER A 104 -8.02 -1.59 -0.91
CA SER A 104 -9.07 -2.61 -1.08
C SER A 104 -10.48 -2.01 -1.09
N ARG A 105 -10.71 -0.91 -0.36
CA ARG A 105 -11.96 -0.16 -0.43
C ARG A 105 -12.14 0.44 -1.81
N PHE A 106 -11.10 1.01 -2.42
CA PHE A 106 -11.17 1.48 -3.79
C PHE A 106 -11.39 0.33 -4.77
N CYS A 107 -10.71 -0.80 -4.62
CA CYS A 107 -10.93 -1.99 -5.45
C CYS A 107 -12.40 -2.40 -5.51
N ARG A 108 -13.12 -2.29 -4.39
CA ARG A 108 -14.51 -2.77 -4.29
C ARG A 108 -15.54 -1.69 -4.56
N PHE A 109 -15.34 -0.48 -4.06
CA PHE A 109 -16.39 0.52 -3.93
C PHE A 109 -16.14 1.80 -4.71
N ALA A 110 -14.97 1.98 -5.34
CA ALA A 110 -14.77 3.15 -6.17
C ALA A 110 -15.84 3.23 -7.28
N PRO A 111 -16.34 4.44 -7.59
CA PRO A 111 -17.55 4.64 -8.38
C PRO A 111 -17.43 4.22 -9.85
N THR A 112 -16.21 4.01 -10.35
CA THR A 112 -15.97 3.54 -11.72
C THR A 112 -14.96 2.39 -11.76
N PRO A 113 -15.13 1.39 -12.64
CA PRO A 113 -14.20 0.27 -12.82
C PRO A 113 -12.79 0.73 -13.17
N ARG A 114 -12.66 1.90 -13.81
CA ARG A 114 -11.37 2.51 -14.14
C ARG A 114 -10.56 2.80 -12.86
N TRP A 115 -11.20 3.35 -11.84
CA TRP A 115 -10.59 3.58 -10.53
C TRP A 115 -10.42 2.25 -9.76
N ARG A 116 -11.44 1.37 -9.76
CA ARG A 116 -11.33 0.06 -9.09
C ARG A 116 -10.11 -0.73 -9.56
N ASN A 117 -9.83 -0.72 -10.87
CA ASN A 117 -8.64 -1.35 -11.44
C ASN A 117 -7.33 -0.75 -10.91
N LEU A 118 -7.25 0.58 -10.78
CA LEU A 118 -6.08 1.22 -10.16
C LEU A 118 -5.94 0.88 -8.67
N GLY A 119 -7.06 0.79 -7.95
CA GLY A 119 -7.07 0.35 -6.56
C GLY A 119 -6.39 -1.01 -6.39
N VAL A 120 -6.55 -1.93 -7.34
CA VAL A 120 -5.88 -3.25 -7.30
C VAL A 120 -4.36 -3.12 -7.36
N PHE A 121 -3.84 -2.26 -8.24
CA PHE A 121 -2.40 -2.03 -8.33
C PHE A 121 -1.87 -1.32 -7.09
N GLY A 122 -2.59 -0.31 -6.60
CA GLY A 122 -2.27 0.34 -5.32
C GLY A 122 -2.22 -0.67 -4.17
N MET A 123 -3.23 -1.54 -4.04
CA MET A 123 -3.27 -2.58 -3.01
C MET A 123 -2.07 -3.54 -3.09
N LEU A 124 -1.65 -3.90 -4.31
CA LEU A 124 -0.46 -4.73 -4.52
C LEU A 124 0.84 -3.99 -4.20
N ASP A 125 0.90 -2.68 -4.46
CA ASP A 125 2.04 -1.83 -4.10
C ASP A 125 2.17 -1.73 -2.57
N GLU A 126 1.09 -1.45 -1.84
CA GLU A 126 1.17 -1.35 -0.36
C GLU A 126 1.45 -2.71 0.28
N THR A 127 0.98 -3.81 -0.33
CA THR A 127 1.38 -5.17 0.07
C THR A 127 2.89 -5.36 -0.06
N ARG A 128 3.48 -4.88 -1.16
CA ARG A 128 4.92 -4.93 -1.37
C ARG A 128 5.65 -4.05 -0.36
N HIS A 129 5.18 -2.83 -0.10
CA HIS A 129 5.81 -1.90 0.84
C HIS A 129 5.86 -2.50 2.25
N ALA A 130 4.72 -2.95 2.76
CA ALA A 130 4.63 -3.58 4.09
C ALA A 130 5.56 -4.81 4.22
N GLN A 131 5.57 -5.68 3.20
CA GLN A 131 6.42 -6.88 3.22
C GLN A 131 7.92 -6.56 3.15
N LEU A 132 8.31 -5.50 2.42
CA LEU A 132 9.70 -5.07 2.35
C LEU A 132 10.17 -4.47 3.68
N ASP A 133 9.36 -3.60 4.29
CA ASP A 133 9.67 -3.00 5.59
C ASP A 133 9.84 -4.06 6.68
N LEU A 134 8.92 -5.04 6.73
CA LEU A 134 9.02 -6.18 7.63
C LEU A 134 10.28 -6.99 7.38
N ARG A 135 10.59 -7.29 6.11
CA ARG A 135 11.75 -8.12 5.77
C ARG A 135 13.07 -7.43 6.13
N PHE A 136 13.22 -6.14 5.81
CA PHE A 136 14.44 -5.40 6.16
C PHE A 136 14.60 -5.28 7.67
N SER A 137 13.53 -4.95 8.39
CA SER A 137 13.56 -4.85 9.84
C SER A 137 13.89 -6.19 10.50
N HIS A 138 13.31 -7.29 10.00
CA HIS A 138 13.60 -8.64 10.47
C HIS A 138 15.08 -9.00 10.31
N ASP A 139 15.70 -8.71 9.17
CA ASP A 139 17.12 -8.99 8.95
C ASP A 139 18.01 -8.18 9.93
N LEU A 140 17.60 -6.97 10.29
CA LEU A 140 18.31 -6.08 11.21
C LEU A 140 18.11 -6.38 12.70
N LEU A 141 17.15 -7.24 13.08
CA LEU A 141 16.95 -7.67 14.48
C LEU A 141 18.21 -8.26 15.12
N ARG A 142 19.07 -8.89 14.32
CA ARG A 142 20.33 -9.47 14.78
C ARG A 142 21.34 -8.42 15.22
N ALA A 143 21.24 -7.21 14.66
CA ALA A 143 22.13 -6.10 14.97
C ALA A 143 21.54 -5.20 16.06
N ASP A 144 20.22 -4.98 16.04
CA ASP A 144 19.53 -4.15 17.02
C ASP A 144 18.08 -4.64 17.26
N PRO A 145 17.75 -5.11 18.47
CA PRO A 145 16.43 -5.65 18.78
C PRO A 145 15.32 -4.61 18.71
N ARG A 146 15.64 -3.31 18.66
CA ARG A 146 14.62 -2.25 18.52
C ARG A 146 13.88 -2.31 17.18
N PHE A 147 14.44 -2.97 16.15
CA PHE A 147 13.71 -3.20 14.90
C PHE A 147 12.47 -4.10 15.05
N ASP A 148 12.27 -4.76 16.21
CA ASP A 148 11.01 -5.43 16.57
C ASP A 148 9.81 -4.47 16.54
N TRP A 149 10.08 -3.18 16.76
CA TRP A 149 9.07 -2.13 16.69
C TRP A 149 8.48 -1.95 15.30
N SER A 150 9.10 -2.44 14.21
CA SER A 150 8.49 -2.40 12.88
C SER A 150 7.12 -3.09 12.85
N GLN A 151 6.96 -4.16 13.64
CA GLN A 151 5.69 -4.87 13.81
C GLN A 151 5.01 -4.45 15.11
N LYS A 152 5.77 -4.39 16.22
CA LYS A 152 5.20 -4.21 17.55
C LYS A 152 4.61 -2.83 17.79
N ALA A 153 5.16 -1.78 17.18
CA ALA A 153 4.80 -0.39 17.50
C ALA A 153 3.29 -0.15 17.47
N PHE A 154 2.62 -0.59 16.39
CA PHE A 154 1.17 -0.41 16.20
C PHE A 154 0.33 -1.30 17.12
N HIS A 155 0.94 -2.16 17.92
CA HIS A 155 0.29 -2.92 18.99
C HIS A 155 0.56 -2.34 20.38
N THR A 156 1.06 -1.11 20.45
CA THR A 156 1.28 -0.36 21.69
C THR A 156 0.46 0.92 21.74
N ASN A 157 0.46 1.55 22.92
CA ASN A 157 -0.05 2.90 23.17
C ASN A 157 1.11 3.92 23.31
N GLU A 158 2.24 3.68 22.63
CA GLU A 158 3.31 4.68 22.55
C GLU A 158 2.76 5.93 21.85
N TRP A 159 3.03 7.11 22.42
CA TRP A 159 2.33 8.34 22.05
C TRP A 159 2.62 8.79 20.60
N GLY A 160 3.84 8.59 20.12
CA GLY A 160 4.23 8.91 18.75
C GLY A 160 3.51 8.00 17.76
N VAL A 161 3.41 6.71 18.06
CA VAL A 161 2.65 5.74 17.25
C VAL A 161 1.15 6.05 17.28
N LEU A 162 0.60 6.46 18.42
CA LEU A 162 -0.80 6.88 18.50
C LEU A 162 -1.07 8.09 17.62
N ALA A 163 -0.18 9.08 17.58
CA ALA A 163 -0.34 10.23 16.67
C ALA A 163 -0.39 9.79 15.20
N VAL A 164 0.47 8.83 14.83
CA VAL A 164 0.49 8.27 13.47
C VAL A 164 -0.80 7.51 13.16
N LYS A 165 -1.26 6.63 14.07
CA LYS A 165 -2.54 5.90 13.89
C LYS A 165 -3.71 6.84 13.69
N ASN A 166 -3.86 7.84 14.57
CA ASN A 166 -4.96 8.81 14.46
C ASN A 166 -4.93 9.54 13.12
N PHE A 167 -3.75 9.89 12.60
CA PHE A 167 -3.62 10.52 11.30
C PHE A 167 -4.06 9.62 10.12
N PHE A 168 -3.82 8.30 10.20
CA PHE A 168 -4.13 7.37 9.10
C PHE A 168 -5.51 6.69 9.23
N ASP A 169 -6.08 6.65 10.44
CA ASP A 169 -7.42 6.12 10.70
C ASP A 169 -8.53 7.15 10.37
N GLU A 170 -8.23 8.45 10.46
CA GLU A 170 -9.13 9.56 10.05
C GLU A 170 -9.13 9.78 8.52
#